data_AF-A0A2M7SRH1-F1
#
_entry.id   AF-A0A2M7SRH1-F1
#
_cell.length_a   1.000
_cell.length_b   1.000
_cell.length_c   1.000
_cell.angle_alpha   90.00
_cell.angle_beta   90.00
_cell.angle_gamma   90.00
#
_symmetry.space_group_name_H-M   'P 1'
#
loop_
_entity.id
_entity.type
_entity.pdbx_description
1 polymer ?
#
loop_
_entity_poly.entity_id
_entity_poly.type
_entity_poly.pdbx_seq_one_letter_code
_entity_poly.pdbx_strand_id
1 'polypeptide(L)'
;MAVKSMSKSGIGPPRIHKIQVLLGILFLAVTGWKVAGSVPDISKFVLVLAPHTSNWDLPFILAVMYGLGLKINWFGKKEIFAWPVGGVFKWLGGIPIDRSSRQKVVQQTAQTIRERE
;
A
#
# COMPACT_ATOMS: atom_id res chain seq x y z
N MET A 1 -26.38 -14.10 17.49
CA MET A 1 -24.91 -13.89 17.44
C MET A 1 -24.67 -12.61 16.65
N ALA A 2 -24.44 -11.48 17.32
CA ALA A 2 -24.34 -10.18 16.66
C ALA A 2 -22.94 -10.04 16.01
N VAL A 3 -22.88 -10.19 14.68
CA VAL A 3 -21.70 -9.80 13.92
C VAL A 3 -21.64 -8.27 13.99
N LYS A 4 -20.82 -7.76 14.89
CA LYS A 4 -20.51 -6.33 14.96
C LYS A 4 -19.90 -5.97 13.60
N SER A 5 -20.69 -5.27 12.78
CA SER A 5 -20.26 -4.64 11.53
C SER A 5 -19.03 -3.79 11.83
N MET A 6 -17.85 -4.38 11.68
CA MET A 6 -16.59 -3.69 11.80
C MET A 6 -16.51 -2.76 10.60
N SER A 7 -16.57 -1.45 10.91
CA SER A 7 -16.38 -0.29 10.03
C SER A 7 -15.95 -0.66 8.62
N LYS A 8 -16.81 -0.37 7.62
CA LYS A 8 -16.42 -0.26 6.21
C LYS A 8 -15.08 0.46 6.19
N SER A 9 -14.01 -0.25 5.88
CA SER A 9 -12.69 0.37 5.81
C SER A 9 -12.84 1.52 4.79
N GLY A 10 -12.76 2.77 5.25
CA GLY A 10 -13.12 3.97 4.47
C GLY A 10 -12.14 4.26 3.32
N ILE A 11 -11.48 3.23 2.79
CA ILE A 11 -10.43 3.28 1.80
C ILE A 11 -10.91 2.42 0.63
N GLY A 12 -11.51 3.08 -0.37
CA GLY A 12 -12.01 2.45 -1.60
C GLY A 12 -10.90 1.81 -2.46
N PRO A 13 -11.22 1.39 -3.70
CA PRO A 13 -10.24 0.76 -4.59
C PRO A 13 -9.03 1.68 -4.79
N PRO A 14 -7.81 1.13 -5.00
CA PRO A 14 -6.62 1.95 -5.13
C PRO A 14 -6.81 2.98 -6.23
N ARG A 15 -6.59 4.25 -5.86
CA ARG A 15 -6.62 5.37 -6.78
C ARG A 15 -5.18 5.81 -7.00
N ILE A 16 -4.90 6.23 -8.23
CA ILE A 16 -3.66 6.90 -8.55
C ILE A 16 -3.99 8.31 -9.01
N HIS A 17 -3.31 9.28 -8.43
CA HIS A 17 -3.44 10.69 -8.77
C HIS A 17 -2.22 11.13 -9.59
N LYS A 18 -2.40 12.09 -10.52
CA LYS A 18 -1.30 12.64 -11.32
C LYS A 18 -0.13 13.13 -10.45
N ILE A 19 -0.43 13.71 -9.29
CA ILE A 19 0.58 14.16 -8.33
C ILE A 19 1.41 12.99 -7.78
N GLN A 20 0.82 11.81 -7.53
CA GLN A 20 1.56 10.64 -7.05
C GLN A 20 2.51 10.11 -8.13
N VAL A 21 2.05 10.08 -9.38
CA VAL A 21 2.89 9.71 -10.54
C VAL A 21 4.08 10.65 -10.64
N LEU A 22 3.84 11.97 -10.59
CA LEU A 22 4.91 12.96 -10.65
C LEU A 22 5.89 12.81 -9.48
N LEU A 23 5.40 12.62 -8.26
CA LEU A 23 6.24 12.38 -7.09
C LEU A 23 7.10 11.12 -7.24
N GLY A 24 6.54 10.03 -7.79
CA GLY A 24 7.28 8.81 -8.06
C GLY A 24 8.40 9.01 -9.08
N ILE A 25 8.09 9.64 -10.22
CA ILE A 25 9.08 9.96 -11.27
C ILE A 25 10.19 10.85 -10.71
N LEU A 26 9.84 11.92 -9.98
CA LEU A 26 10.81 12.84 -9.40
C LEU A 26 11.69 12.15 -8.36
N PHE A 27 11.10 11.32 -7.49
CA PHE A 27 11.85 10.58 -6.48
C PHE A 27 12.87 9.63 -7.12
N LEU A 28 12.47 8.88 -8.16
CA LEU A 28 13.39 7.99 -8.89
C LEU A 28 14.50 8.78 -9.59
N ALA A 29 14.16 9.93 -10.21
CA ALA A 29 15.14 10.79 -10.87
C ALA A 29 16.18 11.36 -9.88
N VAL A 30 15.74 11.89 -8.73
CA VAL A 30 16.62 12.48 -7.71
C VAL A 30 17.50 11.41 -7.03
N THR A 31 16.96 10.22 -6.80
CA THR A 31 17.72 9.12 -6.21
C THR A 31 18.61 8.38 -7.22
N GLY A 32 18.48 8.67 -8.52
CA GLY A 32 19.21 7.99 -9.59
C GLY A 32 18.75 6.56 -9.87
N TRP A 33 17.58 6.16 -9.35
CA TRP A 33 17.05 4.81 -9.51
C TRP A 33 16.41 4.61 -10.88
N LYS A 34 16.67 3.45 -11.48
CA LYS A 34 16.05 3.01 -12.73
C LYS A 34 15.26 1.74 -12.46
N VAL A 35 14.06 1.66 -13.03
CA VAL A 35 13.25 0.44 -13.00
C VAL A 35 13.71 -0.47 -14.13
N ALA A 36 14.03 -1.71 -13.81
CA ALA A 36 14.39 -2.75 -14.78
C ALA A 36 13.34 -3.87 -14.75
N GLY A 37 13.10 -4.47 -15.91
CA GLY A 37 12.11 -5.54 -16.10
C GLY A 37 10.76 -5.02 -16.60
N SER A 38 9.77 -5.90 -16.60
CA SER A 38 8.41 -5.64 -17.06
C SER A 38 7.40 -5.92 -15.97
N VAL A 39 6.32 -5.14 -15.95
CA VAL A 39 5.15 -5.44 -15.13
C VAL A 39 4.38 -6.57 -15.83
N PRO A 40 3.96 -7.63 -15.12
CA PRO A 40 3.15 -8.66 -15.74
C PRO A 40 1.82 -8.07 -16.22
N ASP A 41 1.36 -8.48 -17.41
CA ASP A 41 0.08 -8.05 -17.98
C ASP A 41 -1.08 -8.83 -17.36
N ILE A 42 -1.28 -8.63 -16.06
CA ILE A 42 -2.36 -9.22 -15.27
C ILE A 42 -3.05 -8.12 -14.47
N SER A 43 -4.38 -8.25 -14.35
CA SER A 43 -5.22 -7.20 -13.77
C SER A 43 -4.99 -6.97 -12.27
N LYS A 44 -4.54 -7.99 -11.53
CA LYS A 44 -4.32 -7.95 -10.08
C LYS A 44 -3.21 -8.92 -9.70
N PHE A 45 -2.29 -8.47 -8.85
CA PHE A 45 -1.22 -9.29 -8.30
C PHE A 45 -0.81 -8.82 -6.91
N VAL A 46 -0.09 -9.68 -6.20
CA VAL A 46 0.55 -9.35 -4.92
C VAL A 46 2.04 -9.24 -5.15
N LEU A 47 2.59 -8.04 -4.94
CA LEU A 47 4.03 -7.83 -4.96
C LEU A 47 4.59 -8.04 -3.56
N VAL A 48 5.57 -8.93 -3.44
CA VAL A 48 6.27 -9.19 -2.17
C VAL A 48 7.67 -8.61 -2.27
N LEU A 49 8.00 -7.65 -1.40
CA LEU A 49 9.38 -7.21 -1.21
C LEU A 49 9.95 -7.83 0.05
N ALA A 50 10.92 -8.71 -0.15
CA ALA A 50 11.71 -9.32 0.92
C ALA A 50 13.17 -9.44 0.44
N PRO A 51 14.16 -9.31 1.36
CA PRO A 51 14.01 -8.89 2.75
C PRO A 51 13.70 -7.38 2.87
N HIS A 52 12.94 -6.99 3.90
CA HIS A 52 12.83 -5.58 4.26
C HIS A 52 14.10 -5.15 4.99
N THR A 53 14.84 -4.23 4.38
CA THR A 53 16.08 -3.70 4.96
C THR A 53 15.77 -2.53 5.90
N SER A 54 14.77 -1.71 5.60
CA SER A 54 14.41 -0.55 6.41
C SER A 54 13.04 0.03 6.02
N ASN A 55 12.53 0.99 6.80
CA ASN A 55 11.32 1.74 6.42
C ASN A 55 11.49 2.53 5.12
N TRP A 56 12.73 2.78 4.66
CA TRP A 56 13.00 3.44 3.37
C TRP A 56 12.61 2.58 2.17
N ASP A 57 12.45 1.27 2.34
CA ASP A 57 11.95 0.39 1.27
C ASP A 57 10.58 0.89 0.75
N LEU A 58 9.74 1.42 1.64
CA LEU A 58 8.39 1.89 1.29
C LEU A 58 8.41 3.06 0.29
N PRO A 59 9.13 4.18 0.54
CA PRO A 59 9.31 5.25 -0.46
C PRO A 59 9.74 4.74 -1.84
N PHE A 60 10.72 3.82 -1.91
CA PHE A 60 11.17 3.26 -3.18
C PHE A 60 10.07 2.46 -3.88
N ILE A 61 9.39 1.57 -3.16
CA ILE A 61 8.27 0.79 -3.71
C ILE A 61 7.17 1.71 -4.24
N LEU A 62 6.77 2.72 -3.45
CA LEU A 62 5.75 3.68 -3.87
C LEU A 62 6.19 4.46 -5.10
N ALA A 63 7.45 4.91 -5.15
CA ALA A 63 7.98 5.64 -6.29
C ALA A 63 8.01 4.81 -7.57
N VAL A 64 8.43 3.54 -7.49
CA VAL A 64 8.38 2.60 -8.62
C VAL A 64 6.95 2.41 -9.09
N MET A 65 6.03 2.07 -8.18
CA MET A 65 4.64 1.78 -8.55
C MET A 65 3.95 3.00 -9.15
N TYR A 66 4.11 4.18 -8.54
CA TYR A 66 3.53 5.40 -9.08
C TYR A 66 4.21 5.88 -10.36
N GLY A 67 5.53 5.75 -10.47
CA GLY A 67 6.29 6.11 -11.67
C GLY A 67 5.90 5.26 -12.89
N LEU A 68 5.49 4.01 -12.66
CA LEU A 68 4.92 3.11 -13.66
C LEU A 68 3.41 3.32 -13.89
N GLY A 69 2.76 4.26 -13.19
CA GLY A 69 1.32 4.48 -13.29
C GLY A 69 0.46 3.38 -12.63
N LEU A 70 1.06 2.53 -11.81
CA LEU A 70 0.39 1.41 -11.17
C LEU A 70 -0.33 1.81 -9.89
N LYS A 71 -1.53 1.26 -9.72
CA LYS A 71 -2.34 1.35 -8.52
C LYS A 71 -1.75 0.42 -7.45
N ILE A 72 -1.44 0.94 -6.26
CA ILE A 72 -0.90 0.15 -5.15
C ILE A 72 -1.73 0.33 -3.87
N ASN A 73 -1.85 -0.76 -3.13
CA ASN A 73 -2.14 -0.75 -1.71
C ASN A 73 -1.08 -1.55 -0.95
N TRP A 74 -0.81 -1.14 0.29
CA TRP A 74 0.19 -1.80 1.14
C TRP A 74 -0.31 -1.86 2.58
N PHE A 75 0.09 -2.90 3.32
CA PHE A 75 -0.31 -3.09 4.71
C PHE A 75 0.73 -2.51 5.66
N GLY A 76 0.34 -1.52 6.46
CA GLY A 76 1.18 -0.90 7.47
C GLY A 76 0.69 -1.19 8.88
N LYS A 77 1.59 -1.20 9.85
CA LYS A 77 1.25 -1.34 11.28
C LYS A 77 0.24 -0.24 11.67
N LYS A 78 -0.88 -0.57 12.34
CA LYS A 78 -1.96 0.40 12.63
C LYS A 78 -1.47 1.71 13.28
N GLU A 79 -0.42 1.65 14.08
CA GLU A 79 0.17 2.77 14.82
C GLU A 79 0.77 3.85 13.90
N ILE A 80 1.28 3.51 12.70
CA ILE A 80 1.79 4.53 11.76
C ILE A 80 0.68 5.36 11.13
N PHE A 81 -0.58 4.94 11.28
CA PHE A 81 -1.76 5.65 10.79
C PHE A 81 -2.38 6.59 11.84
N ALA A 82 -1.67 6.83 12.95
CA ALA A 82 -2.06 7.84 13.92
C ALA A 82 -1.86 9.26 13.38
N TRP A 83 -2.60 10.22 13.93
CA TRP A 83 -2.39 11.64 13.68
C TRP A 83 -0.95 12.04 14.13
N PRO A 84 -0.23 12.90 13.39
CA PRO A 84 -0.68 13.75 12.27
C PRO A 84 -0.56 13.13 10.87
N VAL A 85 0.28 12.12 10.69
CA VAL A 85 0.66 11.62 9.35
C VAL A 85 -0.28 10.56 8.79
N GLY A 86 -1.20 10.02 9.60
CA GLY A 86 -2.03 8.89 9.20
C GLY A 86 -2.91 9.14 7.97
N GLY A 87 -3.36 10.37 7.75
CA GLY A 87 -4.10 10.75 6.53
C GLY A 87 -3.24 10.60 5.27
N VAL A 88 -1.97 11.00 5.35
CA VAL A 88 -1.01 10.90 4.25
C VAL A 88 -0.76 9.44 3.90
N PHE A 89 -0.51 8.57 4.89
CA PHE A 89 -0.30 7.15 4.61
C PHE A 89 -1.52 6.48 3.99
N LYS A 90 -2.74 6.83 4.40
CA LYS A 90 -3.97 6.33 3.75
C LYS A 90 -4.09 6.84 2.32
N TRP A 91 -3.77 8.10 2.07
CA TRP A 91 -3.76 8.69 0.73
C TRP A 91 -2.73 8.03 -0.19
N LEU A 92 -1.57 7.64 0.36
CA LEU A 92 -0.55 6.84 -0.31
C LEU A 92 -0.93 5.34 -0.45
N GLY A 93 -2.20 4.97 -0.25
CA GLY A 93 -2.70 3.61 -0.43
C GLY A 93 -2.49 2.67 0.76
N GLY A 94 -2.03 3.17 1.90
CA GLY A 94 -1.74 2.38 3.10
C GLY A 94 -3.00 1.88 3.80
N ILE A 95 -2.94 0.63 4.25
CA ILE A 95 -4.01 -0.07 4.98
C ILE A 95 -3.50 -0.39 6.40
N PRO A 96 -4.15 0.11 7.46
CA PRO A 96 -3.77 -0.22 8.83
C PRO A 96 -4.09 -1.68 9.15
N ILE A 97 -3.09 -2.44 9.59
CA ILE A 97 -3.23 -3.82 10.06
C ILE A 97 -3.01 -3.90 11.57
N ASP A 98 -3.91 -4.59 12.28
CA ASP A 98 -3.73 -4.87 13.70
C ASP A 98 -2.88 -6.13 13.89
N ARG A 99 -1.64 -5.93 14.36
CA ARG A 99 -0.66 -6.99 14.58
C ARG A 99 -0.70 -7.59 15.98
N SER A 100 -1.71 -7.28 16.80
CA SER A 100 -1.85 -7.81 18.17
C SER A 100 -2.02 -9.33 18.22
N SER A 101 -2.51 -9.96 17.15
CA SER A 101 -2.58 -11.42 17.01
C SER A 101 -2.38 -11.84 15.56
N ARG A 102 -1.59 -12.91 15.34
CA ARG A 102 -1.33 -13.48 14.00
C ARG A 102 -2.62 -13.90 13.28
N GLN A 103 -3.56 -14.49 14.00
CA GLN A 103 -4.86 -14.91 13.44
C GLN A 103 -5.64 -13.69 12.92
N LYS A 104 -5.60 -12.56 13.65
CA LYS A 104 -6.25 -11.32 13.22
C LYS A 104 -5.62 -10.74 11.95
N VAL A 105 -4.30 -10.81 11.81
CA VAL A 105 -3.60 -10.33 10.60
C VAL A 105 -4.07 -11.10 9.36
N VAL A 106 -4.06 -12.43 9.40
CA VAL A 106 -4.47 -13.25 8.25
C VAL A 106 -5.95 -13.01 7.90
N GLN A 107 -6.84 -13.02 8.90
CA GLN A 107 -8.27 -12.78 8.70
C GLN A 107 -8.53 -11.38 8.12
N GLN A 108 -7.88 -10.35 8.67
CA GLN A 108 -8.04 -8.96 8.21
C GLN A 108 -7.49 -8.77 6.79
N THR A 109 -6.33 -9.35 6.47
CA THR A 109 -5.77 -9.29 5.10
C THR A 109 -6.68 -9.97 4.09
N ALA A 110 -7.14 -11.20 4.38
CA ALA A 110 -8.02 -11.94 3.50
C ALA A 110 -9.36 -11.21 3.28
N GLN A 111 -9.93 -10.63 4.34
CA GLN A 111 -11.14 -9.81 4.25
C GLN A 111 -10.90 -8.58 3.37
N THR A 112 -9.79 -7.88 3.58
CA THR A 112 -9.44 -6.67 2.81
C THR A 112 -9.27 -6.95 1.32
N ILE A 113 -8.70 -8.11 0.96
CA ILE A 113 -8.54 -8.52 -0.44
C ILE A 113 -9.89 -8.77 -1.10
N ARG A 114 -10.82 -9.46 -0.40
CA ARG A 114 -12.19 -9.74 -0.88
C ARG A 114 -13.04 -8.49 -1.03
N GLU A 115 -12.94 -7.55 -0.11
CA GLU A 115 -13.66 -6.26 -0.19
C GLU A 115 -13.18 -5.37 -1.36
N ARG A 116 -12.08 -5.76 -2.02
CA ARG A 116 -11.40 -5.00 -3.09
C ARG A 116 -11.15 -5.85 -4.34
N GLU A 117 -11.88 -6.94 -4.49
CA GLU A 117 -12.16 -7.50 -5.83
C GLU A 117 -13.14 -6.59 -6.56
#